data_AF-A0A323V2Z0-F1
#
_entry.id   AF-A0A323V2Z0-F1
#
_cell.length_a   1.000
_cell.length_b   1.000
_cell.length_c   1.000
_cell.angle_alpha   90.00
_cell.angle_beta   90.00
_cell.angle_gamma   90.00
#
_symmetry.space_group_name_H-M   'P 1'
#
loop_
_entity.id
_entity.type
_entity.pdbx_description
1 polymer ?
#
loop_
_entity_poly.entity_id
_entity_poly.type
_entity_poly.pdbx_seq_one_letter_code
_entity_poly.pdbx_strand_id
1 'polypeptide(L)'
;MTTSDTGRGYEAGPPTADDLRRVSFTQASMLHPGYTDREVDQFVARVADELARLTDENAQLRQHLQALQEQLAEAAARPSPSDQAVGILATAQLTADEYVAEAEDFSRQMTSEARAQYEEQLTRARERAGAIIQAATEARTAIAAAGGGPGGAGPDTQELQEQVAYLKAFGQATRVQLRAYLEALLRDVETEWGRAHPAVLPPALLDHQPDPGGSTAMSFRDNAADDATGDGDRAAVPATRSPS
;
A
#
# COMPACT_ATOMS: atom_id res chain seq x y z
N MET A 1 -65.71 24.15 61.22
CA MET A 1 -64.37 23.70 61.63
C MET A 1 -63.47 24.92 61.67
N THR A 2 -63.19 25.44 62.87
CA THR A 2 -62.15 26.44 63.10
C THR A 2 -60.91 25.68 63.57
N THR A 3 -59.89 25.61 62.71
CA THR A 3 -58.57 25.09 63.06
C THR A 3 -57.95 26.02 64.11
N SER A 4 -57.94 25.58 65.36
CA SER A 4 -57.27 26.31 66.43
C SER A 4 -55.75 26.12 66.27
N ASP A 5 -55.15 27.23 65.86
CA ASP A 5 -53.76 27.65 66.02
C ASP A 5 -53.01 26.96 67.20
N THR A 6 -52.22 25.92 66.91
CA THR A 6 -51.01 25.53 67.65
C THR A 6 -50.16 24.62 66.75
N GLY A 7 -49.18 25.21 66.06
CA GLY A 7 -48.22 24.45 65.26
C GLY A 7 -47.54 25.26 64.18
N ARG A 8 -46.66 26.18 64.57
CA ARG A 8 -45.57 26.66 63.70
C ARG A 8 -44.87 25.44 63.10
N GLY A 9 -44.98 25.22 61.79
CA GLY A 9 -44.31 24.08 61.16
C GLY A 9 -44.65 23.77 59.69
N TYR A 10 -45.67 24.38 59.09
CA TYR A 10 -45.89 24.27 57.64
C TYR A 10 -44.99 25.24 56.87
N GLU A 11 -43.68 25.10 56.97
CA GLU A 11 -42.75 25.76 56.05
C GLU A 11 -42.70 24.97 54.72
N ALA A 12 -43.48 25.43 53.74
CA ALA A 12 -43.19 25.40 52.30
C ALA A 12 -42.88 24.04 51.60
N GLY A 13 -43.46 22.92 52.02
CA GLY A 13 -43.37 21.64 51.30
C GLY A 13 -44.57 20.71 51.53
N PRO A 14 -44.76 19.65 50.70
CA PRO A 14 -45.68 18.57 51.03
C PRO A 14 -45.30 17.98 52.40
N PRO A 15 -46.28 17.61 53.25
CA PRO A 15 -46.01 17.16 54.61
C PRO A 15 -45.06 15.96 54.57
N THR A 16 -44.12 15.90 55.51
CA THR A 16 -43.24 14.73 55.69
C THR A 16 -43.90 13.69 56.60
N ALA A 17 -43.36 12.47 56.61
CA ALA A 17 -43.85 11.40 57.49
C ALA A 17 -43.79 11.79 58.98
N ASP A 18 -42.75 12.54 59.37
CA ASP A 18 -42.60 13.04 60.74
C ASP A 18 -43.58 14.16 61.07
N ASP A 19 -43.94 14.99 60.08
CA ASP A 19 -44.97 16.01 60.27
C ASP A 19 -46.32 15.35 60.56
N LEU A 20 -46.67 14.30 59.80
CA LEU A 20 -47.91 13.55 60.01
C LEU A 20 -47.97 12.89 61.38
N ARG A 21 -46.85 12.34 61.87
CA ARG A 21 -46.77 11.74 63.22
C ARG A 21 -46.91 12.75 64.35
N ARG A 22 -46.69 14.03 64.09
CA ARG A 22 -46.81 15.13 65.06
C ARG A 22 -48.16 15.83 65.01
N VAL A 23 -49.01 15.51 64.04
CA VAL A 23 -50.36 16.09 63.93
C VAL A 23 -51.20 15.65 65.12
N SER A 24 -51.80 16.62 65.81
CA SER A 24 -52.81 16.38 66.85
C SER A 24 -54.14 17.00 66.43
N PHE A 25 -55.23 16.26 66.69
CA PHE A 25 -56.58 16.72 66.42
C PHE A 25 -57.26 17.19 67.71
N THR A 26 -58.16 18.17 67.61
CA THR A 26 -58.97 18.62 68.74
C THR A 26 -60.09 17.62 69.02
N GLN A 27 -60.32 17.31 70.31
CA GLN A 27 -61.33 16.35 70.72
C GLN A 27 -62.75 16.80 70.38
N ALA A 28 -63.62 15.83 70.08
CA ALA A 28 -65.03 16.08 69.77
C ALA A 28 -65.77 16.72 70.95
N SER A 29 -66.56 17.76 70.67
CA SER A 29 -67.39 18.46 71.66
C SER A 29 -68.75 17.77 71.83
N MET A 30 -69.37 17.88 73.01
CA MET A 30 -70.61 17.17 73.39
C MET A 30 -71.79 17.33 72.42
N LEU A 31 -71.79 18.33 71.55
CA LEU A 31 -72.85 18.58 70.57
C LEU A 31 -72.71 17.82 69.24
N HIS A 32 -71.52 17.28 68.92
CA HIS A 32 -71.27 16.58 67.65
C HIS A 32 -70.33 15.37 67.89
N PRO A 33 -70.80 14.13 67.65
CA PRO A 33 -69.92 12.97 67.64
C PRO A 33 -68.82 13.16 66.58
N GLY A 34 -67.56 13.15 66.99
CA GLY A 34 -66.41 13.21 66.09
C GLY A 34 -65.90 11.83 65.70
N TYR A 35 -64.80 11.79 64.94
CA TYR A 35 -64.08 10.54 64.66
C TYR A 35 -63.50 9.93 65.95
N THR A 36 -63.31 8.62 65.95
CA THR A 36 -62.68 7.91 67.07
C THR A 36 -61.17 8.16 67.07
N ASP A 37 -60.64 8.74 68.15
CA ASP A 37 -59.20 9.05 68.29
C ASP A 37 -58.29 7.87 67.88
N ARG A 38 -58.59 6.66 68.36
CA ARG A 38 -57.83 5.45 68.01
C ARG A 38 -57.81 5.10 66.53
N GLU A 39 -58.91 5.30 65.81
CA GLU A 39 -58.99 4.98 64.39
C GLU A 39 -58.23 6.02 63.56
N VAL A 40 -58.31 7.28 63.97
CA VAL A 40 -57.55 8.38 63.37
C VAL A 40 -56.05 8.18 63.59
N ASP A 41 -55.62 7.83 64.80
CA ASP A 41 -54.20 7.57 65.11
C ASP A 41 -53.64 6.41 64.27
N GLN A 42 -54.40 5.33 64.12
CA GLN A 42 -54.00 4.18 63.29
C GLN A 42 -53.92 4.54 61.81
N PHE A 43 -54.85 5.38 61.33
CA PHE A 43 -54.83 5.85 59.95
C PHE A 43 -53.61 6.76 59.69
N VAL A 44 -53.36 7.73 60.58
CA VAL A 44 -52.21 8.64 60.48
C VAL A 44 -50.89 7.86 60.51
N ALA A 45 -50.75 6.86 61.38
CA ALA A 45 -49.57 6.01 61.41
C ALA A 45 -49.33 5.28 60.07
N ARG A 46 -50.39 4.69 59.49
CA ARG A 46 -50.29 4.01 58.19
C ARG A 46 -49.93 4.96 57.05
N VAL A 47 -50.52 6.16 57.02
CA VAL A 47 -50.20 7.16 55.99
C VAL A 47 -48.77 7.68 56.17
N ALA A 48 -48.31 7.88 57.40
CA ALA A 48 -46.94 8.27 57.67
C ALA A 48 -45.92 7.21 57.20
N ASP A 49 -46.21 5.92 57.44
CA ASP A 49 -45.35 4.83 57.00
C ASP A 49 -45.29 4.71 55.47
N GLU A 50 -46.44 4.83 54.78
CA GLU A 50 -46.46 4.83 53.30
C GLU A 50 -45.80 6.08 52.71
N LEU A 51 -45.95 7.23 53.34
CA LEU A 51 -45.28 8.45 52.91
C LEU A 51 -43.75 8.34 53.08
N ALA A 52 -43.27 7.75 54.17
CA ALA A 52 -41.85 7.46 54.36
C ALA A 52 -41.33 6.53 53.27
N ARG A 53 -42.04 5.42 53.01
CA ARG A 53 -41.72 4.46 51.95
C ARG A 53 -41.67 5.13 50.56
N LEU A 54 -42.68 5.91 50.21
CA LEU A 54 -42.72 6.62 48.93
C LEU A 54 -41.61 7.65 48.80
N THR A 55 -41.25 8.32 49.91
CA THR A 55 -40.15 9.29 49.92
C THR A 55 -38.82 8.60 49.67
N ASP A 56 -38.57 7.45 50.31
CA ASP A 56 -37.36 6.64 50.12
C ASP A 56 -37.29 6.09 48.69
N GLU A 57 -38.39 5.56 48.17
CA GLU A 57 -38.46 5.03 46.79
C GLU A 57 -38.24 6.15 45.77
N ASN A 58 -38.81 7.34 45.99
CA ASN A 58 -38.58 8.49 45.11
C ASN A 58 -37.11 8.95 45.16
N ALA A 59 -36.49 8.94 46.34
CA ALA A 59 -35.08 9.27 46.50
C ALA A 59 -34.18 8.27 45.75
N GLN A 60 -34.47 6.97 45.87
CA GLN A 60 -33.77 5.91 45.13
C GLN A 60 -33.95 6.07 43.63
N LEU A 61 -35.17 6.29 43.14
CA LEU A 61 -35.44 6.50 41.72
C LEU A 61 -34.69 7.72 41.18
N ARG A 62 -34.65 8.82 41.93
CA ARG A 62 -33.88 10.02 41.55
C ARG A 62 -32.39 9.74 41.46
N GLN A 63 -31.83 8.99 42.43
CA GLN A 63 -30.42 8.56 42.38
C GLN A 63 -30.14 7.67 41.16
N HIS A 64 -31.03 6.73 40.86
CA HIS A 64 -30.92 5.89 39.66
C HIS A 64 -30.97 6.68 38.36
N LEU A 65 -31.88 7.65 38.27
CA LEU A 65 -31.96 8.54 37.10
C LEU A 65 -30.70 9.39 36.95
N GLN A 66 -30.17 9.93 38.04
CA GLN A 66 -28.90 10.68 38.03
C GLN A 66 -27.75 9.79 37.54
N ALA A 67 -27.61 8.58 38.09
CA ALA A 67 -26.58 7.64 37.66
C ALA A 67 -26.71 7.25 36.17
N LEU A 68 -27.94 7.02 35.69
CA LEU A 68 -28.18 6.74 34.27
C LEU A 68 -27.89 7.94 33.37
N GLN A 69 -28.22 9.15 33.82
CA GLN A 69 -27.90 10.38 33.11
C GLN A 69 -26.39 10.61 33.02
N GLU A 70 -25.64 10.34 34.09
CA GLU A 70 -24.18 10.40 34.10
C GLU A 70 -23.58 9.38 33.13
N GLN A 71 -24.08 8.14 33.13
CA GLN A 71 -23.65 7.10 32.19
C GLN A 71 -23.94 7.49 30.73
N LEU A 72 -25.11 8.06 30.46
CA LEU A 72 -25.46 8.54 29.12
C LEU A 72 -24.61 9.74 28.70
N ALA A 73 -24.34 10.67 29.61
CA ALA A 73 -23.46 11.79 29.35
C ALA A 73 -22.02 11.33 29.05
N GLU A 74 -21.51 10.34 29.79
CA GLU A 74 -20.21 9.74 29.53
C GLU A 74 -20.18 9.00 28.18
N ALA A 75 -21.23 8.23 27.86
CA ALA A 75 -21.35 7.54 26.58
C ALA A 75 -21.45 8.52 25.40
N ALA A 76 -22.14 9.64 25.57
CA ALA A 76 -22.26 10.69 24.55
C ALA A 76 -20.97 11.51 24.40
N ALA A 77 -20.18 11.67 25.46
CA ALA A 77 -18.88 12.33 25.41
C ALA A 77 -17.82 11.49 24.68
N ARG A 78 -17.99 10.17 24.59
CA ARG A 78 -17.12 9.33 23.77
C ARG A 78 -17.41 9.60 22.30
N PRO A 79 -16.39 9.98 21.49
CA PRO A 79 -16.59 10.18 20.07
C PRO A 79 -17.16 8.90 19.45
N SER A 80 -18.11 9.07 18.54
CA SER A 80 -18.76 7.92 17.92
C SER A 80 -17.70 7.09 17.18
N PRO A 81 -17.85 5.75 17.11
CA PRO A 81 -16.92 4.92 16.35
C PRO A 81 -16.84 5.33 14.87
N SER A 82 -17.92 5.92 14.33
CA SER A 82 -17.94 6.55 13.01
C SER A 82 -17.01 7.76 12.92
N ASP A 83 -16.98 8.66 13.91
CA ASP A 83 -16.12 9.85 13.87
C ASP A 83 -14.64 9.47 13.94
N GLN A 84 -14.31 8.48 14.77
CA GLN A 84 -12.94 7.94 14.84
C GLN A 84 -12.52 7.30 13.52
N ALA A 85 -13.39 6.50 12.89
CA ALA A 85 -13.11 5.89 11.59
C ALA A 85 -12.93 6.92 10.48
N VAL A 86 -13.75 7.98 10.47
CA VAL A 86 -13.61 9.11 9.54
C VAL A 86 -12.28 9.83 9.75
N GLY A 87 -11.87 10.05 11.01
CA GLY A 87 -10.56 10.64 11.33
C GLY A 87 -9.40 9.80 10.80
N ILE A 88 -9.43 8.48 11.03
CA ILE A 88 -8.39 7.57 10.52
C ILE A 88 -8.37 7.58 8.99
N LEU A 89 -9.53 7.51 8.34
CA LEU A 89 -9.62 7.57 6.88
C LEU A 89 -9.06 8.88 6.32
N ALA A 90 -9.38 10.02 6.94
CA ALA A 90 -8.85 11.31 6.54
C ALA A 90 -7.32 11.37 6.68
N THR A 91 -6.77 10.83 7.77
CA THR A 91 -5.31 10.74 7.94
C THR A 91 -4.66 9.82 6.91
N ALA A 92 -5.27 8.66 6.62
CA ALA A 92 -4.78 7.74 5.62
C ALA A 92 -4.79 8.36 4.22
N GLN A 93 -5.86 9.09 3.88
CA GLN A 93 -5.96 9.79 2.60
C GLN A 93 -4.87 10.86 2.46
N LEU A 94 -4.65 11.67 3.50
CA LEU A 94 -3.58 12.68 3.48
C LEU A 94 -2.22 12.03 3.25
N THR A 95 -1.91 10.92 3.95
CA THR A 95 -0.64 10.20 3.74
C THR A 95 -0.54 9.59 2.35
N ALA A 96 -1.64 9.10 1.79
CA ALA A 96 -1.65 8.56 0.44
C ALA A 96 -1.37 9.67 -0.60
N ASP A 97 -1.99 10.83 -0.43
CA ASP A 97 -1.77 11.99 -1.30
C ASP A 97 -0.32 12.49 -1.23
N GLU A 98 0.29 12.47 -0.04
CA GLU A 98 1.72 12.78 0.16
C GLU A 98 2.63 11.81 -0.60
N TYR A 99 2.39 10.49 -0.47
CA TYR A 99 3.17 9.48 -1.21
C TYR A 99 3.00 9.59 -2.72
N VAL A 100 1.81 9.94 -3.20
CA VAL A 100 1.57 10.17 -4.64
C VAL A 100 2.38 11.37 -5.12
N ALA A 101 2.36 12.48 -4.38
CA ALA A 101 3.15 13.66 -4.72
C ALA A 101 4.66 13.35 -4.74
N GLU A 102 5.17 12.64 -3.73
CA GLU A 102 6.59 12.23 -3.67
C GLU A 102 6.96 11.32 -4.84
N ALA A 103 6.12 10.33 -5.16
CA ALA A 103 6.35 9.41 -6.26
C ALA A 103 6.34 10.13 -7.63
N GLU A 104 5.44 11.10 -7.81
CA GLU A 104 5.40 11.93 -9.01
C GLU A 104 6.66 12.77 -9.17
N ASP A 105 7.12 13.42 -8.11
CA ASP A 105 8.33 14.24 -8.14
C ASP A 105 9.58 13.39 -8.38
N PHE A 106 9.69 12.24 -7.72
CA PHE A 106 10.75 11.27 -7.97
C PHE A 106 10.75 10.79 -9.43
N SER A 107 9.57 10.48 -9.98
CA SER A 107 9.43 10.05 -11.39
C SER A 107 9.87 11.14 -12.38
N ARG A 108 9.48 12.40 -12.12
CA ARG A 108 9.91 13.56 -12.92
C ARG A 108 11.42 13.75 -12.86
N GLN A 109 12.01 13.63 -11.68
CA GLN A 109 13.45 13.72 -11.48
C GLN A 109 14.20 12.58 -12.18
N MET A 110 13.75 11.33 -12.02
CA MET A 110 14.37 10.17 -12.67
C MET A 110 14.32 10.31 -14.19
N THR A 111 13.21 10.82 -14.74
CA THR A 111 13.06 11.04 -16.17
C THR A 111 13.99 12.15 -16.69
N SER A 112 14.14 13.24 -15.94
CA SER A 112 15.04 14.33 -16.33
C SER A 112 16.51 13.91 -16.26
N GLU A 113 16.88 13.17 -15.22
CA GLU A 113 18.23 12.61 -15.07
C GLU A 113 18.55 11.61 -16.18
N ALA A 114 17.66 10.66 -16.46
CA ALA A 114 17.85 9.69 -17.54
C ALA A 114 18.02 10.37 -18.91
N ARG A 115 17.27 11.45 -19.18
CA ARG A 115 17.43 12.24 -20.41
C ARG A 115 18.78 12.94 -20.46
N ALA A 116 19.22 13.57 -19.37
CA ALA A 116 20.52 14.23 -19.31
C ALA A 116 21.67 13.23 -19.53
N GLN A 117 21.62 12.06 -18.89
CA GLN A 117 22.61 11.01 -19.07
C GLN A 117 22.63 10.49 -20.51
N TYR A 118 21.46 10.31 -21.14
CA TYR A 118 21.36 9.88 -22.53
C TYR A 118 21.96 10.92 -23.50
N GLU A 119 21.66 12.20 -23.31
CA GLU A 119 22.21 13.29 -24.13
C GLU A 119 23.73 13.41 -23.98
N GLU A 120 24.24 13.24 -22.77
CA GLU A 120 25.68 13.21 -22.51
C GLU A 120 26.36 12.03 -23.23
N GLN A 121 25.78 10.82 -23.14
CA GLN A 121 26.30 9.65 -23.83
C GLN A 121 26.30 9.84 -25.36
N LEU A 122 25.24 10.43 -25.92
CA LEU A 122 25.18 10.77 -27.34
C LEU A 122 26.25 11.79 -27.75
N THR A 123 26.46 12.81 -26.93
CA THR A 123 27.48 13.83 -27.18
C THR A 123 28.88 13.19 -27.20
N ARG A 124 29.22 12.41 -26.17
CA ARG A 124 30.49 11.67 -26.08
C ARG A 124 30.69 10.70 -27.25
N ALA A 125 29.64 10.00 -27.68
CA ALA A 125 29.72 9.08 -28.82
C ALA A 125 29.99 9.82 -30.14
N ARG A 126 29.33 10.97 -30.34
CA ARG A 126 29.54 11.83 -31.52
C ARG A 126 30.94 12.41 -31.56
N GLU A 127 31.44 12.92 -30.44
CA GLU A 127 32.80 13.45 -30.33
C GLU A 127 33.84 12.37 -30.66
N ARG A 128 33.69 11.16 -30.09
CA ARG A 128 34.59 10.03 -30.39
C ARG A 128 34.55 9.63 -31.86
N ALA A 129 33.36 9.53 -32.44
CA ALA A 129 33.22 9.22 -33.86
C ALA A 129 33.86 10.30 -34.75
N GLY A 130 33.66 11.58 -34.41
CA GLY A 130 34.29 12.71 -35.09
C GLY A 130 35.81 12.65 -35.04
N ALA A 131 36.40 12.38 -33.87
CA ALA A 131 37.84 12.24 -33.71
C ALA A 131 38.42 11.08 -34.55
N ILE A 132 37.73 9.94 -34.61
CA ILE A 132 38.14 8.79 -35.44
C ILE A 132 38.11 9.16 -36.92
N ILE A 133 37.06 9.83 -37.38
CA ILE A 133 36.93 10.26 -38.78
C ILE A 133 38.06 11.24 -39.14
N GLN A 134 38.31 12.23 -38.27
CA GLN A 134 39.37 13.22 -38.47
C GLN A 134 40.76 12.56 -38.54
N ALA A 135 41.10 11.70 -37.57
CA ALA A 135 42.36 10.97 -37.56
C ALA A 135 42.53 10.10 -38.82
N ALA A 136 41.46 9.43 -39.28
CA ALA A 136 41.50 8.66 -40.52
C ALA A 136 41.71 9.55 -41.76
N THR A 137 41.09 10.73 -41.82
CA THR A 137 41.31 11.67 -42.92
C THR A 137 42.71 12.25 -42.93
N GLU A 138 43.26 12.60 -41.76
CA GLU A 138 44.64 13.09 -41.62
C GLU A 138 45.67 12.02 -41.99
N ALA A 139 45.45 10.76 -41.59
CA ALA A 139 46.31 9.65 -42.02
C ALA A 139 46.25 9.46 -43.55
N ARG A 140 45.06 9.55 -44.15
CA ARG A 140 44.91 9.48 -45.62
C ARG A 140 45.62 10.62 -46.33
N THR A 141 45.52 11.87 -45.84
CA THR A 141 46.22 13.01 -46.44
C THR A 141 47.72 12.91 -46.27
N ALA A 142 48.21 12.42 -45.12
CA ALA A 142 49.63 12.17 -44.89
C ALA A 142 50.21 11.11 -45.84
N ILE A 143 49.49 9.99 -46.06
CA ILE A 143 49.90 8.95 -47.02
C ILE A 143 49.91 9.49 -48.46
N ALA A 144 48.89 10.26 -48.84
CA ALA A 144 48.84 10.89 -50.15
C ALA A 144 50.00 11.89 -50.36
N ALA A 145 50.37 12.65 -49.32
CA ALA A 145 51.48 13.59 -49.35
C ALA A 145 52.86 12.89 -49.37
N ALA A 146 52.98 11.70 -48.79
CA ALA A 146 54.20 10.89 -48.79
C ALA A 146 54.53 10.22 -50.15
N GLY A 147 53.62 10.31 -51.14
CA GLY A 147 53.87 9.89 -52.52
C GLY A 147 53.43 8.45 -52.82
N GLY A 148 52.19 8.27 -53.25
CA GLY A 148 51.67 6.99 -53.77
C GLY A 148 51.65 6.93 -55.29
N GLY A 149 52.61 6.21 -55.88
CA GLY A 149 52.50 5.64 -57.23
C GLY A 149 51.90 4.21 -57.17
N PRO A 150 51.14 3.75 -58.18
CA PRO A 150 50.47 2.46 -58.14
C PRO A 150 51.43 1.34 -58.56
N GLY A 151 51.97 0.59 -57.60
CA GLY A 151 52.81 -0.56 -57.92
C GLY A 151 53.66 -1.02 -56.76
N GLY A 152 53.09 -1.83 -55.87
CA GLY A 152 53.84 -2.55 -54.85
C GLY A 152 53.10 -3.84 -54.52
N ALA A 153 53.57 -4.96 -55.06
CA ALA A 153 53.13 -6.30 -54.70
C ALA A 153 53.45 -6.53 -53.20
N GLY A 154 52.41 -6.57 -52.37
CA GLY A 154 52.55 -6.63 -50.91
C GLY A 154 52.64 -8.07 -50.37
N PRO A 155 53.38 -8.28 -49.26
CA PRO A 155 53.25 -9.45 -48.38
C PRO A 155 51.92 -9.51 -47.59
N ASP A 156 50.88 -8.79 -48.00
CA ASP A 156 49.76 -8.40 -47.12
C ASP A 156 48.58 -9.38 -47.07
N THR A 157 48.43 -10.28 -48.05
CA THR A 157 47.22 -11.14 -48.12
C THR A 157 47.18 -12.23 -47.05
N GLN A 158 48.33 -12.79 -46.67
CA GLN A 158 48.43 -13.78 -45.59
C GLN A 158 48.23 -13.14 -44.22
N GLU A 159 48.84 -11.98 -43.97
CA GLU A 159 48.65 -11.24 -42.71
C GLU A 159 47.20 -10.79 -42.53
N LEU A 160 46.53 -10.34 -43.60
CA LEU A 160 45.11 -10.02 -43.57
C LEU A 160 44.25 -11.26 -43.28
N GLN A 161 44.60 -12.43 -43.82
CA GLN A 161 43.90 -13.68 -43.52
C GLN A 161 44.05 -14.08 -42.05
N GLU A 162 45.24 -13.94 -41.48
CA GLU A 162 45.49 -14.18 -40.06
C GLU A 162 44.72 -13.21 -39.17
N GLN A 163 44.68 -11.92 -39.53
CA GLN A 163 43.90 -10.91 -38.81
C GLN A 163 42.39 -11.19 -38.87
N VAL A 164 41.87 -11.62 -40.02
CA VAL A 164 40.46 -12.01 -40.16
C VAL A 164 40.15 -13.25 -39.32
N ALA A 165 41.04 -14.23 -39.28
CA ALA A 165 40.88 -15.41 -38.44
C ALA A 165 40.90 -15.04 -36.94
N TYR A 166 41.83 -14.17 -36.54
CA TYR A 166 41.91 -13.65 -35.17
C TYR A 166 40.65 -12.87 -34.77
N LEU A 167 40.16 -11.97 -35.63
CA LEU A 167 38.97 -11.17 -35.35
C LEU A 167 37.72 -12.04 -35.23
N LYS A 168 37.60 -13.08 -36.08
CA LYS A 168 36.52 -14.05 -35.99
C LYS A 168 36.59 -14.86 -34.70
N ALA A 169 37.76 -15.36 -34.33
CA ALA A 169 37.95 -16.11 -33.09
C ALA A 169 37.65 -15.23 -31.86
N PHE A 170 38.11 -13.98 -31.87
CA PHE A 170 37.83 -13.00 -30.81
C PHE A 170 36.33 -12.68 -30.72
N GLY A 171 35.65 -12.47 -31.86
CA GLY A 171 34.21 -12.26 -31.90
C GLY A 171 33.41 -13.45 -31.36
N GLN A 172 33.83 -14.68 -31.68
CA GLN A 172 33.21 -15.88 -31.14
C GLN A 172 33.46 -16.02 -29.64
N ALA A 173 34.70 -15.79 -29.17
CA ALA A 173 35.05 -15.88 -27.75
C ALA A 173 34.29 -14.83 -26.90
N THR A 174 34.23 -13.58 -27.36
CA THR A 174 33.48 -12.51 -26.69
C THR A 174 31.98 -12.80 -26.65
N ARG A 175 31.40 -13.34 -27.73
CA ARG A 175 29.99 -13.75 -27.75
C ARG A 175 29.69 -14.85 -26.73
N VAL A 176 30.55 -15.87 -26.65
CA VAL A 176 30.42 -16.95 -25.66
C VAL A 176 30.56 -16.39 -24.23
N GLN A 177 31.54 -15.52 -24.01
CA GLN A 177 31.78 -14.92 -22.70
C GLN A 177 30.65 -13.99 -22.26
N LEU A 178 30.08 -13.20 -23.17
CA LEU A 178 28.93 -12.34 -22.89
C LEU A 178 27.68 -13.18 -22.58
N ARG A 179 27.46 -14.27 -23.31
CA ARG A 179 26.36 -15.21 -23.04
C ARG A 179 26.50 -15.84 -21.65
N ALA A 180 27.68 -16.35 -21.30
CA ALA A 180 27.94 -16.93 -19.99
C ALA A 180 27.75 -15.90 -18.86
N TYR A 181 28.18 -14.66 -19.07
CA TYR A 181 27.99 -13.56 -18.12
C TYR A 181 26.51 -13.20 -17.93
N LEU A 182 25.74 -13.09 -19.02
CA LEU A 182 24.29 -12.82 -18.96
C LEU A 182 23.52 -13.98 -18.32
N GLU A 183 23.87 -15.23 -18.63
CA GLU A 183 23.26 -16.41 -17.98
C GLU A 183 23.58 -16.44 -16.47
N ALA A 184 24.78 -16.03 -16.06
CA ALA A 184 25.13 -15.91 -14.64
C ALA A 184 24.34 -14.79 -13.94
N LEU A 185 24.23 -13.60 -14.55
CA LEU A 185 23.42 -12.50 -14.01
C LEU A 185 21.95 -12.88 -13.87
N LEU A 186 21.38 -13.56 -14.87
CA LEU A 186 19.99 -14.03 -14.82
C LEU A 186 19.78 -15.03 -13.67
N ARG A 187 20.70 -15.97 -13.47
CA ARG A 187 20.64 -16.91 -12.32
C ARG A 187 20.76 -16.20 -10.98
N ASP A 188 21.63 -15.19 -10.87
CA ASP A 188 21.75 -14.40 -9.65
C ASP A 188 20.46 -13.62 -9.37
N VAL A 189 19.86 -13.01 -10.40
CA VAL A 189 18.55 -12.34 -10.26
C VAL A 189 17.48 -13.33 -9.85
N GLU A 190 17.38 -14.51 -10.46
CA GLU A 190 16.43 -15.57 -10.06
C GLU A 190 16.65 -16.03 -8.62
N THR A 191 17.91 -16.12 -8.19
CA THR A 191 18.27 -16.53 -6.84
C THR A 191 17.91 -15.45 -5.81
N GLU A 192 18.24 -14.20 -6.08
CA GLU A 192 17.93 -13.07 -5.20
C GLU A 192 16.44 -12.73 -5.20
N TRP A 193 15.74 -12.83 -6.34
CA TRP A 193 14.26 -12.75 -6.40
C TRP A 193 13.61 -13.93 -5.68
N GLY A 194 14.12 -15.15 -5.84
CA GLY A 194 13.65 -16.33 -5.14
C GLY A 194 13.82 -16.21 -3.61
N ARG A 195 14.86 -15.50 -3.15
CA ARG A 195 15.08 -15.19 -1.73
C ARG A 195 14.25 -13.99 -1.24
N ALA A 196 14.03 -12.97 -2.07
CA ALA A 196 13.29 -11.76 -1.72
C ALA A 196 11.76 -11.95 -1.73
N HIS A 197 11.24 -12.92 -2.50
CA HIS A 197 9.80 -13.25 -2.57
C HIS A 197 9.52 -14.74 -2.31
N PRO A 198 9.76 -15.25 -1.09
CA PRO A 198 9.43 -16.63 -0.72
C PRO A 198 7.91 -16.92 -0.61
N ALA A 199 7.07 -15.88 -0.70
CA ALA A 199 5.62 -15.96 -0.46
C ALA A 199 4.75 -15.95 -1.75
N VAL A 200 5.35 -15.89 -2.94
CA VAL A 200 4.62 -15.87 -4.23
C VAL A 200 4.63 -17.24 -4.93
N LEU A 201 5.27 -18.25 -4.35
CA LEU A 201 5.04 -19.63 -4.75
C LEU A 201 3.61 -20.04 -4.32
N PRO A 202 2.71 -20.39 -5.26
CA PRO A 202 1.53 -21.17 -4.90
C PRO A 202 2.04 -22.41 -4.15
N PRO A 203 1.41 -22.84 -3.05
CA PRO A 203 1.82 -24.07 -2.40
C PRO A 203 1.72 -25.16 -3.45
N ALA A 204 2.88 -25.69 -3.86
CA ALA A 204 2.94 -26.81 -4.77
C ALA A 204 2.01 -27.88 -4.21
N LEU A 205 1.16 -28.39 -5.10
CA LEU A 205 0.47 -29.66 -4.97
C LEU A 205 1.44 -30.68 -4.35
N LEU A 206 1.35 -30.82 -3.04
CA LEU A 206 1.90 -31.97 -2.33
C LEU A 206 1.14 -33.18 -2.87
N ASP A 207 1.92 -34.18 -3.27
CA ASP A 207 1.49 -35.51 -3.69
C ASP A 207 0.81 -35.64 -5.06
N HIS A 208 1.61 -35.60 -6.13
CA HIS A 208 1.38 -36.55 -7.22
C HIS A 208 2.66 -37.34 -7.51
N GLN A 209 2.67 -38.55 -6.95
CA GLN A 209 3.65 -39.60 -7.18
C GLN A 209 3.73 -39.92 -8.68
N PRO A 210 4.92 -39.98 -9.30
CA PRO A 210 5.02 -40.31 -10.71
C PRO A 210 4.70 -41.79 -10.92
N ASP A 211 3.62 -42.06 -11.65
CA ASP A 211 3.38 -43.37 -12.27
C ASP A 211 4.55 -43.71 -13.21
N PRO A 212 5.14 -44.91 -13.15
CA PRO A 212 6.22 -45.32 -14.04
C PRO A 212 5.64 -45.77 -15.37
N GLY A 213 5.35 -44.83 -16.27
CA GLY A 213 4.87 -45.19 -17.60
C GLY A 213 4.39 -44.01 -18.44
N GLY A 214 5.31 -43.24 -19.01
CA GLY A 214 4.94 -42.13 -19.88
C GLY A 214 6.15 -41.46 -20.51
N SER A 215 6.79 -42.15 -21.44
CA SER A 215 7.87 -41.59 -22.26
C SER A 215 7.30 -40.53 -23.20
N THR A 216 7.51 -39.25 -22.90
CA THR A 216 7.46 -38.16 -23.89
C THR A 216 8.58 -37.18 -23.60
N ALA A 217 9.76 -37.48 -24.13
CA ALA A 217 10.85 -36.54 -24.28
C ALA A 217 10.44 -35.47 -25.32
N MET A 218 10.10 -34.27 -24.87
CA MET A 218 10.08 -33.09 -25.75
C MET A 218 11.51 -32.55 -25.82
N SER A 219 12.29 -33.08 -26.78
CA SER A 219 13.58 -32.51 -27.15
C SER A 219 13.37 -31.15 -27.80
N PHE A 220 13.83 -30.10 -27.14
CA PHE A 220 13.96 -28.77 -27.75
C PHE A 220 14.97 -28.87 -28.91
N ARG A 221 14.51 -28.56 -30.12
CA ARG A 221 15.30 -28.64 -31.36
C ARG A 221 16.29 -27.49 -31.40
N ASP A 222 17.58 -27.82 -31.46
CA ASP A 222 18.64 -26.90 -31.84
C ASP A 222 18.38 -26.36 -33.25
N ASN A 223 18.28 -25.03 -33.37
CA ASN A 223 18.22 -24.36 -34.66
C ASN A 223 19.65 -23.98 -35.06
N ALA A 224 20.41 -24.98 -35.52
CA ALA A 224 21.66 -24.77 -36.21
C ALA A 224 21.35 -24.44 -37.68
N ALA A 225 21.56 -23.18 -38.07
CA ALA A 225 21.64 -22.82 -39.48
C ALA A 225 22.98 -23.36 -40.02
N ASP A 226 22.90 -24.53 -40.65
CA ASP A 226 24.01 -25.17 -41.33
C ASP A 226 24.18 -24.53 -42.73
N ASP A 227 25.37 -24.03 -42.97
CA ASP A 227 25.81 -23.41 -44.22
C ASP A 227 26.75 -24.43 -44.89
N ALA A 228 26.25 -25.14 -45.91
CA ALA A 228 27.08 -25.98 -46.79
C ALA A 228 26.41 -26.27 -48.15
N THR A 229 26.72 -25.39 -49.11
CA THR A 229 27.26 -25.66 -50.45
C THR A 229 26.88 -26.93 -51.23
N GLY A 230 26.43 -26.73 -52.48
CA GLY A 230 26.50 -27.64 -53.63
C GLY A 230 25.99 -26.94 -54.89
N ASP A 231 26.85 -26.25 -55.65
CA ASP A 231 27.60 -26.71 -56.84
C ASP A 231 26.75 -26.95 -58.11
N GLY A 232 27.23 -26.47 -59.26
CA GLY A 232 26.78 -26.92 -60.58
C GLY A 232 26.14 -25.91 -61.54
N ASP A 233 26.93 -24.93 -62.00
CA ASP A 233 27.09 -24.51 -63.41
C ASP A 233 25.88 -24.61 -64.39
N ARG A 234 25.42 -23.46 -64.92
CA ARG A 234 25.35 -23.18 -66.37
C ARG A 234 24.83 -21.77 -66.71
N ALA A 235 25.74 -20.99 -67.30
CA ALA A 235 25.57 -20.09 -68.45
C ALA A 235 24.39 -19.08 -68.50
N ALA A 236 24.70 -17.78 -68.42
CA ALA A 236 24.68 -16.83 -69.56
C ALA A 236 24.51 -15.37 -69.08
N VAL A 237 25.48 -14.52 -69.43
CA VAL A 237 25.38 -13.05 -69.45
C VAL A 237 24.81 -12.65 -70.83
N PRO A 238 23.93 -11.64 -70.98
CA PRO A 238 24.37 -10.24 -71.13
C PRO A 238 23.45 -9.21 -70.42
N ALA A 239 24.01 -8.26 -69.66
CA ALA A 239 24.26 -6.86 -70.06
C ALA A 239 23.05 -6.11 -70.67
N THR A 240 22.54 -5.10 -69.96
CA THR A 240 22.29 -3.71 -70.42
C THR A 240 21.68 -2.91 -69.25
N ARG A 241 22.44 -1.98 -68.64
CA ARG A 241 22.35 -0.52 -68.85
C ARG A 241 21.00 0.11 -68.47
N SER A 242 21.04 0.92 -67.41
CA SER A 242 20.23 2.13 -67.21
C SER A 242 20.25 3.02 -68.47
N PRO A 243 19.23 3.86 -68.69
CA PRO A 243 19.19 5.23 -68.13
C PRO A 243 17.74 5.60 -67.70
N SER A 244 17.41 6.69 -66.99
CA SER A 244 18.07 7.92 -66.57
C SER A 244 17.32 8.47 -65.36
#